data_AF-A0A534YPL6-F1
#
_entry.id   AF-A0A534YPL6-F1
#
_cell.length_a   1.000
_cell.length_b   1.000
_cell.length_c   1.000
_cell.angle_alpha   90.00
_cell.angle_beta   90.00
_cell.angle_gamma   90.00
#
_symmetry.space_group_name_H-M   'P 1'
#
loop_
_entity.id
_entity.type
_entity.pdbx_description
1 polymer ?
#
loop_
_entity_poly.entity_id
_entity_poly.type
_entity_poly.pdbx_seq_one_letter_code
_entity_poly.pdbx_strand_id
1 'polypeptide(L)'
;MKTQWLLVPAAAALALSCAGLKETRPTAERKFPQTDVAQCYRAASSVGTPNLQGSFEIDQYVDDKGDAPAAWVHHDTGVNSSTFFQCTLAMAVASKYPSLNVDFVEPSTITCVGVGVSEGKERTSGCTKAEGAAEKRPPQDDKLARSTLKFADWAGPTDKGWAYYYIGDLPQAVSQFETATKADPKDERALRGLAQALADSGGDANRAREAAKKAIELKPESEATHEAMIHACLAAKDDKCAFDEFDLAKSKPDLDARRRELASIQDKVKEAAERLQSGAEQEEKQKSAQEAAAAAKADPAGCNKMDSGSDAQLLCLIKRCFEKGAREYAKELKPLTGQDYSTGEWKVAKHSGSKAQVTVPIRAGTAAKTTRGKKGAPAEEGAQPHDATWDVTVGETLNLQATNQDAANIARSHDSCKK
;
A
#
# COMPACT_ATOMS: atom_id res chain seq x y z
N MET A 1 -38.66 -10.88 86.52
CA MET A 1 -37.69 -10.83 85.41
C MET A 1 -38.44 -11.24 84.14
N LYS A 2 -38.74 -10.29 83.25
CA LYS A 2 -39.37 -10.53 81.94
C LYS A 2 -38.33 -10.21 80.88
N THR A 3 -37.88 -11.24 80.15
CA THR A 3 -36.85 -11.11 79.11
C THR A 3 -37.55 -10.77 77.79
N GLN A 4 -37.35 -9.54 77.33
CA GLN A 4 -37.88 -9.01 76.08
C GLN A 4 -36.94 -9.41 74.94
N TRP A 5 -37.40 -10.28 74.04
CA TRP A 5 -36.71 -10.58 72.79
C TRP A 5 -36.95 -9.43 71.81
N LEU A 6 -35.92 -8.64 71.55
CA LEU A 6 -35.89 -7.70 70.43
C LEU A 6 -35.49 -8.46 69.17
N LEU A 7 -36.46 -8.69 68.29
CA LEU A 7 -36.24 -9.02 66.89
C LEU A 7 -35.66 -7.78 66.20
N VAL A 8 -34.39 -7.84 65.82
CA VAL A 8 -33.80 -6.90 64.87
C VAL A 8 -34.13 -7.41 63.47
N PRO A 9 -34.80 -6.62 62.60
CA PRO A 9 -35.04 -7.06 61.23
C PRO A 9 -33.72 -7.05 60.45
N ALA A 10 -33.35 -8.19 59.89
CA ALA A 10 -32.25 -8.36 58.95
C ALA A 10 -32.60 -7.74 57.58
N ALA A 11 -32.79 -6.43 57.54
CA ALA A 11 -33.12 -5.66 56.35
C ALA A 11 -32.28 -4.39 56.28
N ALA A 12 -30.96 -4.52 56.30
CA ALA A 12 -30.02 -3.42 56.03
C ALA A 12 -28.58 -3.93 55.75
N ALA A 13 -28.40 -4.91 54.86
CA ALA A 13 -27.06 -5.43 54.52
C ALA A 13 -26.81 -5.67 53.02
N LEU A 14 -27.55 -4.99 52.13
CA LEU A 14 -27.36 -5.13 50.67
C LEU A 14 -27.28 -3.80 49.90
N ALA A 15 -27.09 -2.69 50.61
CA ALA A 15 -26.70 -1.42 50.00
C ALA A 15 -25.23 -1.15 50.36
N LEU A 16 -24.38 -0.94 49.35
CA LEU A 16 -23.02 -0.39 49.44
C LEU A 16 -21.87 -1.34 49.84
N SER A 17 -21.64 -2.45 49.12
CA SER A 17 -20.31 -3.11 49.12
C SER A 17 -19.46 -2.85 47.86
N CYS A 18 -19.96 -2.11 46.87
CA CYS A 18 -19.19 -1.76 45.67
C CYS A 18 -18.52 -0.38 45.70
N ALA A 19 -18.73 0.42 46.75
CA ALA A 19 -18.08 1.72 46.89
C ALA A 19 -17.07 1.67 48.06
N GLY A 20 -15.79 1.42 47.75
CA GLY A 20 -14.69 1.64 48.69
C GLY A 20 -13.83 0.42 49.08
N LEU A 21 -14.09 -0.77 48.54
CA LEU A 21 -13.12 -1.88 48.64
C LEU A 21 -12.11 -1.72 47.49
N LYS A 22 -10.85 -1.50 47.84
CA LYS A 22 -9.74 -1.43 46.88
C LYS A 22 -9.70 -2.74 46.09
N GLU A 23 -9.87 -2.67 44.76
CA GLU A 23 -9.83 -3.85 43.91
C GLU A 23 -8.42 -4.47 43.98
N THR A 24 -8.32 -5.70 44.48
CA THR A 24 -7.04 -6.42 44.54
C THR A 24 -6.79 -7.14 43.21
N ARG A 25 -5.54 -7.09 42.73
CA ARG A 25 -5.13 -7.85 41.53
C ARG A 25 -5.45 -9.34 41.72
N PRO A 26 -6.20 -9.98 40.81
CA PRO A 26 -6.55 -11.39 40.95
C PRO A 26 -5.30 -12.28 40.99
N THR A 27 -5.27 -13.24 41.89
CA THR A 27 -4.14 -14.19 42.05
C THR A 27 -4.43 -15.58 41.50
N ALA A 28 -5.69 -15.88 41.18
CA ALA A 28 -6.15 -17.16 40.66
C ALA A 28 -6.97 -16.95 39.40
N GLU A 29 -6.96 -17.95 38.51
CA GLU A 29 -7.78 -17.94 37.30
C GLU A 29 -9.26 -17.81 37.64
N ARG A 30 -9.92 -16.87 36.97
CA ARG A 30 -11.33 -16.55 37.12
C ARG A 30 -11.76 -15.84 35.85
N LYS A 31 -12.23 -16.60 34.86
CA LYS A 31 -12.78 -16.05 33.63
C LYS A 31 -14.18 -15.51 33.91
N PHE A 32 -14.45 -14.25 33.58
CA PHE A 32 -15.70 -13.52 33.85
C PHE A 32 -16.94 -14.43 33.83
N PRO A 33 -17.43 -14.94 34.98
CA PRO A 33 -18.35 -16.07 34.99
C PRO A 33 -19.81 -15.64 34.79
N GLN A 34 -20.64 -16.54 34.23
CA GLN A 34 -22.08 -16.33 34.09
C GLN A 34 -22.78 -16.00 35.42
N THR A 35 -22.26 -16.48 36.55
CA THR A 35 -22.79 -16.17 37.89
C THR A 35 -22.74 -14.69 38.22
N ASP A 36 -21.72 -13.97 37.74
CA ASP A 36 -21.57 -12.53 37.95
C ASP A 36 -22.63 -11.75 37.17
N VAL A 37 -22.86 -12.13 35.91
CA VAL A 37 -23.91 -11.54 35.07
C VAL A 37 -25.28 -11.72 35.73
N ALA A 38 -25.56 -12.92 36.27
CA ALA A 38 -26.81 -13.18 36.99
C ALA A 38 -26.94 -12.35 38.27
N GLN A 39 -25.84 -12.15 39.02
CA GLN A 39 -25.82 -11.31 40.21
C GLN A 39 -26.06 -9.84 39.86
N CYS A 40 -25.36 -9.31 38.86
CA CYS A 40 -25.52 -7.94 38.38
C CYS A 40 -26.93 -7.69 37.85
N TYR A 41 -27.53 -8.67 37.16
CA TYR A 41 -28.91 -8.56 36.67
C TYR A 41 -29.89 -8.41 37.85
N ARG A 42 -29.78 -9.25 38.88
CA ARG A 42 -30.64 -9.16 40.07
C ARG A 42 -30.48 -7.82 40.80
N ALA A 43 -29.24 -7.34 40.91
CA ALA A 43 -28.93 -6.05 41.54
C ALA A 43 -29.48 -4.85 40.74
N ALA A 44 -29.40 -4.89 39.40
CA ALA A 44 -29.99 -3.85 38.56
C ALA A 44 -31.53 -3.87 38.63
N SER A 45 -32.13 -5.06 38.63
CA SER A 45 -33.58 -5.24 38.73
C SER A 45 -34.17 -4.76 40.07
N SER A 46 -33.40 -4.81 41.17
CA SER A 46 -33.88 -4.33 42.48
C SER A 46 -33.85 -2.80 42.63
N VAL A 47 -33.14 -2.08 41.76
CA VAL A 47 -32.92 -0.62 41.86
C VAL A 47 -33.70 0.18 40.80
N GLY A 48 -34.43 -0.47 39.87
CA GLY A 48 -35.44 0.23 39.06
C GLY A 48 -35.54 -0.15 37.57
N THR A 49 -34.81 -1.16 37.08
CA THR A 49 -34.97 -1.65 35.68
C THR A 49 -35.46 -3.10 35.68
N PRO A 50 -36.76 -3.37 35.93
CA PRO A 50 -37.26 -4.73 36.15
C PRO A 50 -37.28 -5.63 34.91
N ASN A 51 -36.99 -5.11 33.71
CA ASN A 51 -37.11 -5.85 32.45
C ASN A 51 -36.02 -5.45 31.45
N LEU A 52 -34.74 -5.70 31.79
CA LEU A 52 -33.67 -5.58 30.79
C LEU A 52 -33.92 -6.60 29.66
N GLN A 53 -33.94 -6.12 28.43
CA GLN A 53 -34.16 -6.91 27.23
C GLN A 53 -33.23 -6.42 26.12
N GLY A 54 -32.67 -7.33 25.35
CA GLY A 54 -31.72 -7.00 24.28
C GLY A 54 -30.38 -7.68 24.50
N SER A 55 -29.33 -7.22 23.83
CA SER A 55 -27.97 -7.69 24.09
C SER A 55 -26.96 -6.56 24.09
N PHE A 56 -25.80 -6.79 24.65
CA PHE A 56 -24.65 -5.91 24.52
C PHE A 56 -23.38 -6.75 24.57
N GLU A 57 -22.29 -6.20 24.04
CA GLU A 57 -21.00 -6.85 24.02
C GLU A 57 -20.03 -6.10 24.93
N ILE A 58 -19.36 -6.83 25.81
CA ILE A 58 -18.26 -6.32 26.63
C ILE A 58 -16.96 -6.77 26.01
N ASP A 59 -16.03 -5.84 25.83
CA ASP A 59 -14.64 -6.15 25.54
C ASP A 59 -13.81 -6.07 26.82
N GLN A 60 -12.95 -7.07 27.04
CA GLN A 60 -11.93 -7.06 28.09
C GLN A 60 -10.56 -7.00 27.44
N TYR A 61 -9.77 -5.98 27.76
CA TYR A 61 -8.35 -6.00 27.42
C TYR A 61 -7.64 -6.93 28.41
N VAL A 62 -7.01 -7.99 27.89
CA VAL A 62 -6.29 -9.00 28.67
C VAL A 62 -4.80 -8.88 28.39
N ASP A 63 -3.99 -8.67 29.43
CA ASP A 63 -2.53 -8.51 29.31
C ASP A 63 -1.81 -9.84 29.04
N ASP A 64 -0.50 -9.77 28.80
CA ASP A 64 0.32 -10.95 28.50
C ASP A 64 0.40 -11.95 29.67
N LYS A 65 0.03 -11.54 30.89
CA LYS A 65 -0.07 -12.36 32.11
C LYS A 65 -1.49 -12.88 32.37
N GLY A 66 -2.41 -12.62 31.44
CA GLY A 66 -3.80 -13.00 31.53
C GLY A 66 -4.64 -12.13 32.47
N ASP A 67 -4.10 -11.04 33.02
CA ASP A 67 -4.89 -10.13 33.85
C ASP A 67 -5.77 -9.24 32.97
N ALA A 68 -6.98 -8.90 33.43
CA ALA A 68 -7.91 -8.04 32.68
C ALA A 68 -7.97 -6.60 33.26
N PRO A 69 -6.98 -5.73 33.01
CA PRO A 69 -6.90 -4.39 33.62
C PRO A 69 -7.96 -3.40 33.15
N ALA A 70 -8.66 -3.68 32.04
CA ALA A 70 -9.68 -2.79 31.52
C ALA A 70 -10.82 -3.56 30.83
N ALA A 71 -12.02 -2.98 30.88
CA ALA A 71 -13.18 -3.45 30.15
C ALA A 71 -14.08 -2.28 29.73
N TRP A 72 -14.83 -2.44 28.64
CA TRP A 72 -15.81 -1.45 28.15
C TRP A 72 -16.97 -2.14 27.43
N VAL A 73 -18.06 -1.41 27.22
CA VAL A 73 -19.14 -1.87 26.35
C VAL A 73 -18.83 -1.47 24.91
N HIS A 74 -18.70 -2.46 24.03
CA HIS A 74 -18.41 -2.28 22.61
C HIS A 74 -19.63 -1.75 21.85
N HIS A 75 -20.78 -2.38 22.06
CA HIS A 75 -22.05 -1.98 21.47
C HIS A 75 -23.21 -2.46 22.35
N ASP A 76 -24.37 -1.81 22.27
CA ASP A 76 -25.62 -2.18 22.95
C ASP A 76 -26.80 -2.21 21.96
N THR A 77 -27.69 -3.18 22.14
CA THR A 77 -28.93 -3.36 21.38
C THR A 77 -30.12 -3.49 22.33
N GLY A 78 -30.32 -2.45 23.16
CA GLY A 78 -31.57 -2.22 23.88
C GLY A 78 -31.52 -2.50 25.38
N VAL A 79 -30.41 -3.00 25.93
CA VAL A 79 -30.27 -3.19 27.38
C VAL A 79 -30.18 -1.83 28.07
N ASN A 80 -29.42 -0.90 27.49
CA ASN A 80 -29.30 0.52 27.87
C ASN A 80 -29.43 0.81 29.38
N SER A 81 -28.60 0.15 30.18
CA SER A 81 -28.66 0.25 31.65
C SER A 81 -27.29 0.53 32.23
N SER A 82 -27.07 1.79 32.61
CA SER A 82 -25.80 2.24 33.21
C SER A 82 -25.45 1.43 34.48
N THR A 83 -26.42 1.22 35.37
CA THR A 83 -26.21 0.43 36.61
C THR A 83 -25.78 -1.01 36.29
N PHE A 84 -26.41 -1.63 35.29
CA PHE A 84 -26.07 -2.99 34.91
C PHE A 84 -24.69 -3.05 34.26
N PHE A 85 -24.40 -2.14 33.31
CA PHE A 85 -23.08 -2.03 32.68
C PHE A 85 -21.97 -1.84 33.71
N GLN A 86 -22.12 -0.89 34.64
CA GLN A 86 -21.13 -0.64 35.69
C GLN A 86 -20.86 -1.87 36.56
N CYS A 87 -21.92 -2.61 36.95
CA CYS A 87 -21.75 -3.85 37.70
C CYS A 87 -21.01 -4.91 36.87
N THR A 88 -21.43 -5.16 35.62
CA THR A 88 -20.81 -6.19 34.78
C THR A 88 -19.36 -5.87 34.45
N LEU A 89 -19.02 -4.59 34.24
CA LEU A 89 -17.66 -4.15 33.96
C LEU A 89 -16.74 -4.27 35.18
N ALA A 90 -17.25 -3.97 36.38
CA ALA A 90 -16.51 -4.22 37.63
C ALA A 90 -16.20 -5.71 37.82
N MET A 91 -17.14 -6.58 37.47
CA MET A 91 -16.93 -8.03 37.50
C MET A 91 -15.96 -8.51 36.40
N ALA A 92 -15.99 -7.87 35.23
CA ALA A 92 -15.11 -8.17 34.12
C ALA A 92 -13.64 -7.83 34.44
N VAL A 93 -13.34 -6.64 34.99
CA VAL A 93 -11.96 -6.27 35.35
C VAL A 93 -11.40 -7.04 36.56
N ALA A 94 -12.25 -7.78 37.27
CA ALA A 94 -11.84 -8.73 38.30
C ALA A 94 -11.46 -10.12 37.74
N SER A 95 -11.31 -10.23 36.41
CA SER A 95 -10.98 -11.50 35.74
C SER A 95 -9.49 -11.77 35.65
N LYS A 96 -9.13 -13.05 35.62
CA LYS A 96 -7.81 -13.54 35.22
C LYS A 96 -7.95 -14.77 34.33
N TYR A 97 -7.37 -14.66 33.14
CA TYR A 97 -7.32 -15.69 32.11
C TYR A 97 -6.00 -16.45 32.18
N PRO A 98 -5.93 -17.65 31.58
CA PRO A 98 -4.65 -18.30 31.31
C PRO A 98 -3.76 -17.37 30.50
N SER A 99 -2.51 -17.22 30.91
CA SER A 99 -1.53 -16.42 30.16
C SER A 99 -1.18 -17.12 28.85
N LEU A 100 -1.29 -16.38 27.75
CA LEU A 100 -0.84 -16.81 26.43
C LEU A 100 0.52 -16.19 26.05
N ASN A 101 1.18 -15.49 26.98
CA ASN A 101 2.37 -14.65 26.77
C ASN A 101 2.21 -13.57 25.69
N VAL A 102 0.98 -13.30 25.27
CA VAL A 102 0.56 -12.21 24.39
C VAL A 102 -0.72 -11.62 24.93
N ASP A 103 -0.96 -10.34 24.65
CA ASP A 103 -2.21 -9.67 24.96
C ASP A 103 -3.21 -9.71 23.82
N PHE A 104 -4.48 -9.65 24.21
CA PHE A 104 -5.61 -9.76 23.30
C PHE A 104 -6.84 -9.07 23.89
N VAL A 105 -7.85 -8.89 23.05
CA VAL A 105 -9.19 -8.47 23.49
C VAL A 105 -10.09 -9.70 23.58
N GLU A 106 -10.69 -9.91 24.75
CA GLU A 106 -11.66 -10.97 25.00
C GLU A 106 -13.09 -10.39 25.00
N PRO A 107 -13.84 -10.56 23.91
CA PRO A 107 -15.25 -10.17 23.83
C PRO A 107 -16.16 -11.18 24.56
N SER A 108 -17.21 -10.67 25.19
CA SER A 108 -18.31 -11.45 25.78
C SER A 108 -19.65 -10.83 25.44
N THR A 109 -20.54 -11.59 24.81
CA THR A 109 -21.91 -11.15 24.51
C THR A 109 -22.82 -11.46 25.69
N ILE A 110 -23.54 -10.46 26.20
CA ILE A 110 -24.56 -10.61 27.23
C ILE A 110 -25.93 -10.39 26.59
N THR A 111 -26.78 -11.40 26.67
CA THR A 111 -28.16 -11.36 26.14
C THR A 111 -29.14 -11.42 27.29
N CYS A 112 -30.03 -10.45 27.37
CA CYS A 112 -31.07 -10.34 28.38
C CYS A 112 -32.45 -10.61 27.78
N VAL A 113 -33.21 -11.46 28.46
CA VAL A 113 -34.61 -11.74 28.15
C VAL A 113 -35.50 -11.22 29.27
N GLY A 114 -36.50 -10.41 28.90
CA GLY A 114 -37.54 -9.94 29.82
C GLY A 114 -38.54 -11.04 30.18
N VAL A 115 -39.42 -10.75 31.14
CA VAL A 115 -40.53 -11.65 31.49
C VAL A 115 -41.49 -11.74 30.30
N GLY A 116 -41.89 -12.94 29.92
CA GLY A 116 -42.85 -13.13 28.83
C GLY A 116 -43.49 -14.52 28.83
N VAL A 117 -44.61 -14.66 28.13
CA VAL A 117 -45.26 -15.94 27.89
C VAL A 117 -44.95 -16.36 26.45
N SER A 118 -44.27 -17.48 26.28
CA SER A 118 -44.03 -18.10 24.96
C SER A 118 -44.69 -19.46 24.96
N GLU A 119 -45.59 -19.71 24.02
CA GLU A 119 -46.29 -21.01 23.87
C GLU A 119 -46.99 -21.48 25.16
N GLY A 120 -47.55 -20.54 25.94
CA GLY A 120 -48.26 -20.86 27.18
C GLY A 120 -47.35 -21.26 28.36
N LYS A 121 -46.02 -21.15 28.23
CA LYS A 121 -45.07 -21.30 29.34
C LYS A 121 -44.55 -19.94 29.79
N GLU A 122 -44.58 -19.69 31.09
CA GLU A 122 -43.88 -18.56 31.70
C GLU A 122 -42.38 -18.68 31.44
N ARG A 123 -41.78 -17.68 30.80
CA ARG A 123 -40.32 -17.54 30.73
C ARG A 123 -39.85 -16.70 31.88
N THR A 124 -38.87 -17.21 32.62
CA THR A 124 -38.15 -16.45 33.65
C THR A 124 -37.27 -15.41 32.97
N SER A 125 -37.25 -14.19 33.50
CA SER A 125 -36.36 -13.14 33.01
C SER A 125 -34.93 -13.37 33.52
N GLY A 126 -33.95 -12.92 32.74
CA GLY A 126 -32.53 -13.08 33.09
C GLY A 126 -31.61 -12.73 31.95
N CYS A 127 -30.31 -12.69 32.24
CA CYS A 127 -29.27 -12.48 31.22
C CYS A 127 -28.28 -13.65 31.18
N THR A 128 -27.82 -13.99 29.98
CA THR A 128 -26.84 -15.05 29.70
C THR A 128 -25.62 -14.49 28.99
N LYS A 129 -24.44 -15.00 29.32
CA LYS A 129 -23.14 -14.67 28.72
C LYS A 129 -22.76 -15.76 27.73
N ALA A 130 -22.37 -15.37 26.52
CA ALA A 130 -21.63 -16.19 25.59
C ALA A 130 -20.17 -15.69 25.50
N GLU A 131 -19.23 -16.63 25.40
CA GLU A 131 -17.80 -16.33 25.24
C GLU A 131 -17.43 -16.19 23.77
N GLY A 132 -16.46 -15.32 23.49
CA GLY A 132 -16.02 -15.01 22.14
C GLY A 132 -16.92 -13.99 21.44
N ALA A 133 -16.43 -13.51 20.29
CA ALA A 133 -17.14 -12.56 19.44
C ALA A 133 -17.99 -13.30 18.41
N ALA A 134 -19.06 -12.65 17.97
CA ALA A 134 -19.73 -13.03 16.74
C ALA A 134 -18.74 -13.02 15.56
N GLU A 135 -18.94 -13.92 14.58
CA GLU A 135 -18.10 -14.01 13.37
C GLU A 135 -17.98 -12.66 12.63
N LYS A 136 -19.04 -11.84 12.73
CA LYS A 136 -19.02 -10.44 12.33
C LYS A 136 -19.57 -9.58 13.47
N ARG A 137 -18.69 -8.79 14.10
CA ARG A 137 -19.06 -7.83 15.14
C ARG A 137 -19.71 -6.59 14.52
N PRO A 138 -20.72 -6.00 15.16
CA PRO A 138 -21.15 -4.63 14.84
C PRO A 138 -19.97 -3.66 14.99
N PRO A 139 -19.97 -2.51 14.29
CA PRO A 139 -19.01 -1.46 14.56
C PRO A 139 -19.11 -1.01 16.03
N GLN A 140 -17.97 -0.68 16.63
CA GLN A 140 -17.93 -0.15 17.99
C GLN A 140 -18.70 1.18 18.08
N ASP A 141 -19.45 1.36 19.16
CA ASP A 141 -19.95 2.67 19.57
C ASP A 141 -18.89 3.36 20.44
N ASP A 142 -18.05 4.18 19.83
CA ASP A 142 -16.94 4.85 20.51
C ASP A 142 -17.39 5.74 21.69
N LYS A 143 -18.58 6.33 21.60
CA LYS A 143 -19.12 7.16 22.69
C LYS A 143 -19.49 6.28 23.88
N LEU A 144 -20.17 5.17 23.61
CA LEU A 144 -20.53 4.18 24.64
C LEU A 144 -19.28 3.58 25.26
N ALA A 145 -18.31 3.13 24.44
CA ALA A 145 -17.04 2.58 24.89
C ALA A 145 -16.29 3.55 25.82
N ARG A 146 -16.14 4.82 25.43
CA ARG A 146 -15.51 5.85 26.27
C ARG A 146 -16.26 6.12 27.57
N SER A 147 -17.60 6.17 27.50
CA SER A 147 -18.42 6.44 28.69
C SER A 147 -18.49 5.27 29.68
N THR A 148 -18.19 4.06 29.21
CA THR A 148 -18.26 2.82 29.99
C THR A 148 -16.90 2.24 30.32
N LEU A 149 -15.80 2.81 29.84
CA LEU A 149 -14.45 2.33 30.12
C LEU A 149 -14.21 2.23 31.64
N LYS A 150 -14.00 1.00 32.12
CA LYS A 150 -13.61 0.69 33.49
C LYS A 150 -12.16 0.23 33.49
N PHE A 151 -11.37 0.84 34.37
CA PHE A 151 -10.04 0.36 34.74
C PHE A 151 -10.10 -0.40 36.07
N ALA A 152 -9.28 -1.42 36.19
CA ALA A 152 -8.92 -1.97 37.48
C ALA A 152 -8.05 -0.97 38.27
N ASP A 153 -8.14 -0.97 39.60
CA ASP A 153 -7.37 -0.05 40.45
C ASP A 153 -5.84 -0.21 40.29
N TRP A 154 -5.39 -1.38 39.86
CA TRP A 154 -3.98 -1.73 39.66
C TRP A 154 -3.50 -1.57 38.20
N ALA A 155 -4.36 -1.10 37.29
CA ALA A 155 -3.99 -0.89 35.88
C ALA A 155 -2.88 0.16 35.74
N GLY A 156 -1.77 -0.23 35.10
CA GLY A 156 -0.63 0.64 34.85
C GLY A 156 -0.82 1.55 33.63
N PRO A 157 0.15 2.46 33.35
CA PRO A 157 0.11 3.30 32.16
C PRO A 157 0.06 2.49 30.85
N THR A 158 0.80 1.38 30.75
CA THR A 158 0.77 0.50 29.57
C THR A 158 -0.62 -0.08 29.33
N ASP A 159 -1.28 -0.57 30.38
CA ASP A 159 -2.63 -1.14 30.29
C ASP A 159 -3.68 -0.09 29.91
N LYS A 160 -3.55 1.11 30.51
CA LYS A 160 -4.41 2.25 30.17
C LYS A 160 -4.22 2.69 28.73
N GLY A 161 -2.97 2.71 28.24
CA GLY A 161 -2.65 3.02 26.85
C GLY A 161 -3.38 2.10 25.88
N TRP A 162 -3.33 0.79 26.12
CA TRP A 162 -4.03 -0.19 25.28
C TRP A 162 -5.54 -0.03 25.32
N ALA A 163 -6.12 0.16 26.51
CA ALA A 163 -7.56 0.36 26.61
C ALA A 163 -8.00 1.64 25.86
N TYR A 164 -7.26 2.73 26.00
CA TYR A 164 -7.53 3.97 25.26
C TYR A 164 -7.37 3.78 23.74
N TYR A 165 -6.38 3.00 23.31
CA TYR A 165 -6.18 2.67 21.91
C TYR A 165 -7.38 1.91 21.33
N TYR A 166 -7.85 0.84 22.00
CA TYR A 166 -8.97 0.04 21.52
C TYR A 166 -10.31 0.80 21.48
N ILE A 167 -10.54 1.75 22.39
CA ILE A 167 -11.74 2.60 22.34
C ILE A 167 -11.60 3.81 21.40
N GLY A 168 -10.51 3.89 20.65
CA GLY A 168 -10.22 4.97 19.69
C GLY A 168 -9.82 6.31 20.33
N ASP A 169 -9.56 6.37 21.63
CA ASP A 169 -9.03 7.58 22.30
C ASP A 169 -7.50 7.67 22.13
N LEU A 170 -7.09 7.82 20.86
CA LEU A 170 -5.68 7.81 20.47
C LEU A 170 -4.83 8.89 21.17
N PRO A 171 -5.31 10.12 21.42
CA PRO A 171 -4.55 11.11 22.19
C PRO A 171 -4.23 10.64 23.62
N GLN A 172 -5.21 10.04 24.32
CA GLN A 172 -4.96 9.47 25.65
C GLN A 172 -4.05 8.25 25.57
N ALA A 173 -4.21 7.40 24.56
CA ALA A 173 -3.35 6.25 24.33
C ALA A 173 -1.87 6.66 24.20
N VAL A 174 -1.57 7.62 23.32
CA VAL A 174 -0.21 8.18 23.15
C VAL A 174 0.32 8.72 24.48
N SER A 175 -0.47 9.51 25.21
CA SER A 175 -0.04 10.07 26.51
C SER A 175 0.32 8.99 27.53
N GLN A 176 -0.47 7.91 27.62
CA GLN A 176 -0.20 6.82 28.56
C GLN A 176 1.02 6.00 28.14
N PHE A 177 1.17 5.69 26.85
CA PHE A 177 2.34 4.97 26.35
C PHE A 177 3.64 5.78 26.46
N GLU A 178 3.60 7.10 26.25
CA GLU A 178 4.74 7.97 26.54
C GLU A 178 5.11 7.96 28.03
N THR A 179 4.12 7.91 28.91
CA THR A 179 4.36 7.80 30.36
C THR A 179 5.01 6.46 30.70
N ALA A 180 4.50 5.37 30.12
CA ALA A 180 5.04 4.02 30.29
C ALA A 180 6.49 3.91 29.80
N THR A 181 6.76 4.34 28.56
CA THR A 181 8.10 4.28 27.94
C THR A 181 9.13 5.20 28.60
N LYS A 182 8.70 6.31 29.24
CA LYS A 182 9.58 7.13 30.09
C LYS A 182 9.94 6.42 31.39
N ALA A 183 9.01 5.68 31.98
CA ALA A 183 9.23 4.95 33.23
C ALA A 183 10.05 3.67 33.01
N ASP A 184 9.75 2.92 31.95
CA ASP A 184 10.51 1.76 31.50
C ASP A 184 10.73 1.82 29.97
N PRO A 185 11.93 2.26 29.54
CA PRO A 185 12.29 2.31 28.13
C PRO A 185 12.37 0.94 27.44
N LYS A 186 12.28 -0.17 28.19
CA LYS A 186 12.28 -1.56 27.68
C LYS A 186 10.93 -2.25 27.82
N ASP A 187 9.87 -1.52 28.19
CA ASP A 187 8.50 -2.04 28.11
C ASP A 187 8.10 -2.17 26.64
N GLU A 188 8.29 -3.37 26.09
CA GLU A 188 7.96 -3.71 24.72
C GLU A 188 6.47 -3.48 24.41
N ARG A 189 5.56 -3.81 25.33
CA ARG A 189 4.11 -3.59 25.16
C ARG A 189 3.80 -2.10 25.05
N ALA A 190 4.50 -1.26 25.81
CA ALA A 190 4.34 0.19 25.72
C ALA A 190 4.95 0.76 24.45
N LEU A 191 6.10 0.25 23.98
CA LEU A 191 6.75 0.68 22.75
C LEU A 191 5.91 0.35 21.52
N ARG A 192 5.37 -0.88 21.42
CA ARG A 192 4.50 -1.27 20.30
C ARG A 192 3.19 -0.47 20.33
N GLY A 193 2.63 -0.24 21.52
CA GLY A 193 1.42 0.57 21.69
C GLY A 193 1.63 2.03 21.33
N LEU A 194 2.78 2.62 21.70
CA LEU A 194 3.17 3.96 21.29
C LEU A 194 3.26 4.08 19.76
N ALA A 195 3.87 3.08 19.11
CA ALA A 195 4.00 3.05 17.66
C ALA A 195 2.63 3.01 16.97
N GLN A 196 1.75 2.09 17.37
CA GLN A 196 0.41 1.97 16.82
C GLN A 196 -0.43 3.23 17.06
N ALA A 197 -0.44 3.76 18.29
CA ALA A 197 -1.21 4.95 18.63
C ALA A 197 -0.72 6.21 17.88
N LEU A 198 0.60 6.37 17.69
CA LEU A 198 1.17 7.45 16.89
C LEU A 198 0.81 7.32 15.41
N ALA A 199 0.88 6.12 14.85
CA ALA A 199 0.53 5.84 13.47
C ALA A 199 -0.96 6.14 13.20
N ASP A 200 -1.84 5.58 14.03
CA ASP A 200 -3.29 5.66 13.82
C ASP A 200 -3.88 7.03 14.17
N SER A 201 -3.21 7.80 15.03
CA SER A 201 -3.62 9.19 15.33
C SER A 201 -3.29 10.18 14.21
N GLY A 202 -2.61 9.73 13.14
CA GLY A 202 -2.02 10.62 12.13
C GLY A 202 -0.88 11.47 12.71
N GLY A 203 -0.24 10.97 13.78
CA GLY A 203 0.86 11.61 14.46
C GLY A 203 2.19 11.49 13.70
N ASP A 204 3.30 11.63 14.42
CA ASP A 204 4.63 11.58 13.85
C ASP A 204 5.02 10.14 13.45
N ALA A 205 4.92 9.85 12.14
CA ALA A 205 5.25 8.55 11.57
C ALA A 205 6.71 8.12 11.79
N ASN A 206 7.65 9.07 11.90
CA ASN A 206 9.04 8.72 12.22
C ASN A 206 9.16 8.23 13.65
N ARG A 207 8.49 8.91 14.60
CA ARG A 207 8.44 8.45 15.99
C ARG A 207 7.74 7.10 16.12
N ALA A 208 6.68 6.87 15.35
CA ALA A 208 6.01 5.57 15.31
C ALA A 208 6.99 4.47 14.87
N ARG A 209 7.74 4.70 13.79
CA ARG A 209 8.73 3.75 13.25
C ARG A 209 9.86 3.47 14.24
N GLU A 210 10.38 4.50 14.91
CA GLU A 210 11.42 4.34 15.93
C GLU A 210 10.94 3.53 17.15
N ALA A 211 9.70 3.74 17.60
CA ALA A 211 9.12 2.97 18.69
C ALA A 211 8.89 1.50 18.27
N ALA A 212 8.36 1.25 17.08
CA ALA A 212 8.17 -0.10 16.54
C ALA A 212 9.50 -0.83 16.38
N LYS A 213 10.53 -0.15 15.86
CA LYS A 213 11.88 -0.73 15.72
C LYS A 213 12.44 -1.21 17.06
N LYS A 214 12.32 -0.39 18.11
CA LYS A 214 12.74 -0.77 19.47
C LYS A 214 11.94 -1.96 20.01
N ALA A 215 10.64 -2.02 19.73
CA ALA A 215 9.81 -3.16 20.14
C ALA A 215 10.29 -4.46 19.45
N ILE A 216 10.56 -4.43 18.15
CA ILE A 216 11.12 -5.56 17.39
C ILE A 216 12.50 -5.97 17.93
N GLU A 217 13.37 -5.01 18.27
CA GLU A 217 14.68 -5.30 18.87
C GLU A 217 14.56 -6.05 20.23
N LEU A 218 13.49 -5.81 20.99
CA LEU A 218 13.23 -6.49 22.26
C LEU A 218 12.61 -7.87 22.09
N LYS A 219 11.68 -8.04 21.13
CA LYS A 219 10.98 -9.31 20.88
C LYS A 219 10.80 -9.57 19.37
N PRO A 220 11.86 -9.97 18.64
CA PRO A 220 11.81 -10.13 17.19
C PRO A 220 10.95 -11.31 16.72
N GLU A 221 10.62 -12.24 17.62
CA GLU A 221 9.77 -13.40 17.32
C GLU A 221 8.29 -13.16 17.63
N SER A 222 7.91 -11.95 18.07
CA SER A 222 6.51 -11.64 18.36
C SER A 222 5.82 -10.96 17.18
N GLU A 223 4.71 -11.54 16.73
CA GLU A 223 3.80 -10.97 15.75
C GLU A 223 3.42 -9.53 16.08
N ALA A 224 3.14 -9.23 17.35
CA ALA A 224 2.67 -7.91 17.79
C ALA A 224 3.69 -6.78 17.55
N THR A 225 4.99 -7.11 17.57
CA THR A 225 6.04 -6.13 17.27
C THR A 225 6.11 -5.80 15.79
N HIS A 226 5.90 -6.81 14.93
CA HIS A 226 5.81 -6.63 13.49
C HIS A 226 4.53 -5.90 13.10
N GLU A 227 3.39 -6.21 13.74
CA GLU A 227 2.15 -5.46 13.59
C GLU A 227 2.37 -3.96 13.84
N ALA A 228 3.04 -3.59 14.93
CA ALA A 228 3.35 -2.20 15.22
C ALA A 228 4.20 -1.51 14.13
N MET A 229 5.13 -2.23 13.49
CA MET A 229 5.88 -1.70 12.35
C MET A 229 5.00 -1.56 11.11
N ILE A 230 4.06 -2.47 10.87
CA ILE A 230 3.10 -2.36 9.76
C ILE A 230 2.29 -1.07 9.89
N HIS A 231 1.73 -0.79 11.07
CA HIS A 231 1.02 0.48 11.32
C HIS A 231 1.91 1.70 11.04
N ALA A 232 3.15 1.69 11.55
CA ALA A 232 4.10 2.78 11.31
C ALA A 232 4.42 2.97 9.82
N CYS A 233 4.62 1.88 9.08
CA CYS A 233 4.94 1.93 7.65
C CYS A 233 3.72 2.35 6.81
N LEU A 234 2.51 1.93 7.16
CA LEU A 234 1.28 2.42 6.54
C LEU A 234 1.10 3.94 6.76
N ALA A 235 1.35 4.44 7.97
CA ALA A 235 1.30 5.87 8.27
C ALA A 235 2.37 6.66 7.50
N ALA A 236 3.56 6.08 7.32
CA ALA A 236 4.64 6.65 6.53
C ALA A 236 4.42 6.52 5.01
N LYS A 237 3.38 5.80 4.55
CA LYS A 237 3.16 5.41 3.15
C LYS A 237 4.34 4.63 2.54
N ASP A 238 5.08 3.91 3.38
CA ASP A 238 6.15 3.00 2.99
C ASP A 238 5.51 1.64 2.68
N ASP A 239 4.87 1.55 1.51
CA ASP A 239 4.07 0.39 1.12
C ASP A 239 4.89 -0.91 1.09
N LYS A 240 6.18 -0.81 0.71
CA LYS A 240 7.10 -1.96 0.68
C LYS A 240 7.35 -2.47 2.10
N CYS A 241 7.69 -1.58 3.03
CA CYS A 241 7.86 -1.96 4.42
C CYS A 241 6.57 -2.61 4.98
N ALA A 242 5.40 -2.01 4.74
CA ALA A 242 4.14 -2.54 5.24
C ALA A 242 3.87 -3.98 4.75
N PHE A 243 4.16 -4.26 3.48
CA PHE A 243 4.02 -5.59 2.90
C PHE A 243 5.04 -6.59 3.47
N ASP A 244 6.33 -6.22 3.48
CA ASP A 244 7.41 -7.09 3.97
C ASP A 244 7.19 -7.47 5.46
N GLU A 245 6.80 -6.50 6.29
CA GLU A 245 6.51 -6.72 7.71
C GLU A 245 5.25 -7.55 7.95
N PHE A 246 4.24 -7.45 7.07
CA PHE A 246 3.05 -8.28 7.13
C PHE A 246 3.35 -9.75 6.83
N ASP A 247 4.25 -10.03 5.88
CA ASP A 247 4.72 -11.39 5.62
C ASP A 247 5.58 -11.93 6.78
N LEU A 248 6.39 -11.08 7.40
CA LEU A 248 7.12 -11.45 8.63
C LEU A 248 6.18 -11.77 9.78
N ALA A 249 5.15 -10.94 10.03
CA ALA A 249 4.16 -11.15 11.08
C ALA A 249 3.44 -12.51 10.92
N LYS A 250 3.10 -12.89 9.67
CA LYS A 250 2.46 -14.18 9.37
C LYS A 250 3.35 -15.40 9.66
N SER A 251 4.67 -15.24 9.69
CA SER A 251 5.57 -16.36 9.98
C SER A 251 5.89 -16.52 11.47
N LYS A 252 5.37 -15.65 12.35
CA LYS A 252 5.69 -15.68 13.77
C LYS A 252 4.94 -16.78 14.53
N PRO A 253 5.59 -17.43 15.51
CA PRO A 253 5.02 -18.57 16.22
C PRO A 253 3.81 -18.22 17.11
N ASP A 254 3.66 -16.95 17.50
CA ASP A 254 2.58 -16.45 18.35
C ASP A 254 1.36 -15.92 17.56
N LEU A 255 1.38 -16.00 16.22
CA LEU A 255 0.31 -15.52 15.35
C LEU A 255 -1.08 -16.07 15.71
N ASP A 256 -1.18 -17.34 16.11
CA ASP A 256 -2.47 -17.99 16.34
C ASP A 256 -3.33 -17.27 17.40
N ALA A 257 -2.69 -16.74 18.43
CA ALA A 257 -3.36 -15.99 19.48
C ALA A 257 -3.75 -14.56 19.05
N ARG A 258 -3.11 -14.01 18.01
CA ARG A 258 -3.30 -12.64 17.50
C ARG A 258 -3.83 -12.56 16.07
N ARG A 259 -4.29 -13.69 15.51
CA ARG A 259 -4.73 -13.78 14.11
C ARG A 259 -5.83 -12.78 13.76
N ARG A 260 -6.73 -12.47 14.69
CA ARG A 260 -7.80 -11.47 14.49
C ARG A 260 -7.24 -10.06 14.30
N GLU A 261 -6.18 -9.74 15.01
CA GLU A 261 -5.62 -8.39 15.06
C GLU A 261 -4.85 -8.15 13.75
N LEU A 262 -4.03 -9.12 13.33
CA LEU A 262 -3.40 -9.09 12.01
C LEU A 262 -4.41 -9.09 10.86
N ALA A 263 -5.52 -9.82 10.98
CA ALA A 263 -6.58 -9.82 9.97
C ALA A 263 -7.25 -8.43 9.83
N SER A 264 -7.35 -7.67 10.91
CA SER A 264 -7.97 -6.33 10.90
C SER A 264 -7.21 -5.30 10.05
N ILE A 265 -5.90 -5.52 9.83
CA ILE A 265 -5.05 -4.64 9.01
C ILE A 265 -4.83 -5.16 7.58
N GLN A 266 -5.27 -6.37 7.26
CA GLN A 266 -5.00 -7.04 5.99
C GLN A 266 -5.45 -6.22 4.77
N ASP A 267 -6.61 -5.58 4.83
CA ASP A 267 -7.13 -4.79 3.71
C ASP A 267 -6.25 -3.56 3.43
N LYS A 268 -5.78 -2.87 4.47
CA LYS A 268 -4.86 -1.72 4.32
C LYS A 268 -3.52 -2.15 3.71
N VAL A 269 -2.99 -3.31 4.11
CA VAL A 269 -1.76 -3.86 3.55
C VAL A 269 -1.96 -4.29 2.09
N LYS A 270 -3.13 -4.87 1.76
CA LYS A 270 -3.47 -5.23 0.39
C LYS A 270 -3.50 -4.00 -0.52
N GLU A 271 -4.14 -2.91 -0.09
CA GLU A 271 -4.12 -1.64 -0.82
C GLU A 271 -2.70 -1.10 -1.01
N ALA A 272 -1.82 -1.24 -0.01
CA ALA A 272 -0.40 -0.91 -0.12
C ALA A 272 0.32 -1.76 -1.19
N ALA A 273 0.07 -3.07 -1.20
CA ALA A 273 0.62 -3.97 -2.19
C ALA A 273 0.16 -3.64 -3.62
N GLU A 274 -1.12 -3.28 -3.80
CA GLU A 274 -1.66 -2.85 -5.10
C GLU A 274 -0.99 -1.56 -5.60
N ARG A 275 -0.72 -0.60 -4.70
CA ARG A 275 0.04 0.61 -5.05
C ARG A 275 1.45 0.29 -5.52
N LEU A 276 2.16 -0.61 -4.84
CA LEU A 276 3.51 -1.05 -5.27
C LEU A 276 3.50 -1.64 -6.68
N GLN A 277 2.53 -2.51 -6.97
CA GLN A 277 2.40 -3.13 -8.30
C GLN A 277 2.15 -2.06 -9.37
N SER A 278 1.21 -1.15 -9.12
CA SER A 278 0.89 -0.08 -10.08
C SER A 278 2.08 0.86 -10.33
N GLY A 279 2.89 1.15 -9.30
CA GLY A 279 4.11 1.96 -9.42
C GLY A 279 5.16 1.28 -10.29
N ALA A 280 5.42 -0.01 -10.04
CA ALA A 280 6.35 -0.79 -10.86
C ALA A 280 5.93 -0.85 -12.33
N GLU A 281 4.64 -1.04 -12.62
CA GLU A 281 4.12 -1.00 -13.98
C GLU A 281 4.29 0.37 -14.65
N GLN A 282 4.13 1.46 -13.90
CA GLN A 282 4.34 2.81 -14.41
C GLN A 282 5.81 3.08 -14.72
N GLU A 283 6.72 2.64 -13.86
CA GLU A 283 8.17 2.74 -14.10
C GLU A 283 8.59 1.95 -15.34
N GLU A 284 8.05 0.74 -15.53
CA GLU A 284 8.31 -0.07 -16.72
C GLU A 284 7.72 0.57 -17.99
N LYS A 285 6.50 1.11 -17.92
CA LYS A 285 5.89 1.88 -19.02
C LYS A 285 6.69 3.14 -19.34
N GLN A 286 7.19 3.84 -18.34
CA GLN A 286 8.00 5.06 -18.55
C GLN A 286 9.35 4.71 -19.16
N LYS A 287 10.00 3.64 -18.70
CA LYS A 287 11.26 3.16 -19.26
C LYS A 287 11.08 2.71 -20.72
N SER A 288 10.06 1.92 -21.02
CA SER A 288 9.74 1.51 -22.39
C SER A 288 9.35 2.69 -23.29
N ALA A 289 8.61 3.68 -22.77
CA ALA A 289 8.33 4.91 -23.50
C ALA A 289 9.60 5.74 -23.75
N GLN A 290 10.53 5.79 -22.80
CA GLN A 290 11.81 6.48 -22.93
C GLN A 290 12.72 5.78 -23.96
N GLU A 291 12.78 4.45 -23.96
CA GLU A 291 13.48 3.63 -24.95
C GLU A 291 12.84 3.80 -26.35
N ALA A 292 11.51 3.78 -26.46
CA ALA A 292 10.81 4.03 -27.71
C ALA A 292 11.05 5.45 -28.24
N ALA A 293 11.09 6.46 -27.37
CA ALA A 293 11.41 7.83 -27.74
C ALA A 293 12.88 7.97 -28.18
N ALA A 294 13.81 7.28 -27.51
CA ALA A 294 15.22 7.22 -27.94
C ALA A 294 15.37 6.55 -29.31
N ALA A 295 14.68 5.43 -29.54
CA ALA A 295 14.66 4.75 -30.83
C ALA A 295 14.05 5.62 -31.95
N ALA A 296 12.95 6.34 -31.67
CA ALA A 296 12.33 7.26 -32.62
C ALA A 296 13.23 8.45 -32.98
N LYS A 297 14.04 8.95 -32.02
CA LYS A 297 15.05 9.99 -32.29
C LYS A 297 16.21 9.46 -33.13
N ALA A 298 16.62 8.20 -32.96
CA ALA A 298 17.69 7.57 -33.72
C ALA A 298 17.28 7.22 -35.17
N ASP A 299 15.98 7.02 -35.42
CA ASP A 299 15.44 6.68 -36.73
C ASP A 299 14.13 7.43 -37.05
N PRO A 300 14.21 8.76 -37.30
CA PRO A 300 13.03 9.59 -37.54
C PRO A 300 12.29 9.25 -38.85
N ALA A 301 12.99 8.63 -39.81
CA ALA A 301 12.40 8.19 -41.08
C ALA A 301 11.79 6.77 -40.99
N GLY A 302 11.95 6.08 -39.87
CA GLY A 302 11.47 4.71 -39.67
C GLY A 302 12.16 3.68 -40.57
N CYS A 303 13.39 3.94 -41.03
CA CYS A 303 14.13 3.03 -41.89
C CYS A 303 14.35 1.65 -41.24
N ASN A 304 14.57 1.60 -39.93
CA ASN A 304 14.78 0.36 -39.17
C ASN A 304 13.48 -0.44 -38.94
N LYS A 305 12.31 0.13 -39.25
CA LYS A 305 11.02 -0.58 -39.22
C LYS A 305 10.68 -1.28 -40.54
N MET A 306 11.47 -1.05 -41.59
CA MET A 306 11.33 -1.73 -42.88
C MET A 306 11.92 -3.14 -42.82
N ASP A 307 11.53 -4.00 -43.76
CA ASP A 307 12.06 -5.36 -43.86
C ASP A 307 13.59 -5.34 -43.92
N SER A 308 14.21 -6.04 -42.96
CA SER A 308 15.65 -6.03 -42.77
C SER A 308 16.38 -6.50 -44.02
N GLY A 309 17.27 -5.66 -44.56
CA GLY A 309 18.02 -5.98 -45.79
C GLY A 309 17.21 -5.85 -47.08
N SER A 310 16.05 -5.18 -47.05
CA SER A 310 15.31 -4.84 -48.28
C SER A 310 15.91 -3.65 -49.03
N ASP A 311 15.65 -3.55 -50.33
CA ASP A 311 16.02 -2.38 -51.15
C ASP A 311 15.40 -1.08 -50.59
N ALA A 312 14.19 -1.16 -50.04
CA ALA A 312 13.50 -0.03 -49.44
C ALA A 312 14.21 0.49 -48.18
N GLN A 313 14.60 -0.42 -47.28
CA GLN A 313 15.38 -0.07 -46.08
C GLN A 313 16.72 0.53 -46.45
N LEU A 314 17.43 -0.11 -47.39
CA LEU A 314 18.73 0.33 -47.87
C LEU A 314 18.67 1.74 -48.45
N LEU A 315 17.72 2.00 -49.35
CA LEU A 315 17.53 3.33 -49.94
C LEU A 315 17.13 4.37 -48.89
N CYS A 316 16.31 4.01 -47.89
CA CYS A 316 15.94 4.90 -46.78
C CYS A 316 17.17 5.35 -45.98
N LEU A 317 18.02 4.40 -45.57
CA LEU A 317 19.23 4.68 -44.78
C LEU A 317 20.25 5.52 -45.58
N ILE A 318 20.44 5.21 -46.86
CA ILE A 318 21.38 5.93 -47.73
C ILE A 318 20.90 7.35 -48.01
N LYS A 319 19.63 7.52 -48.35
CA LYS A 319 19.04 8.84 -48.60
C LYS A 319 19.15 9.74 -47.38
N ARG A 320 18.93 9.20 -46.18
CA ARG A 320 19.11 9.93 -44.91
C ARG A 320 20.52 10.56 -44.78
N CYS A 321 21.56 9.88 -45.26
CA CYS A 321 22.95 10.34 -45.15
C CYS A 321 23.44 11.18 -46.33
N PHE A 322 22.94 10.92 -47.54
CA PHE A 322 23.55 11.44 -48.78
C PHE A 322 22.60 12.19 -49.71
N GLU A 323 21.28 12.20 -49.47
CA GLU A 323 20.33 12.87 -50.37
C GLU A 323 20.54 14.39 -50.41
N LYS A 324 20.78 15.00 -49.25
CA LYS A 324 21.12 16.43 -49.17
C LYS A 324 22.43 16.71 -49.91
N GLY A 325 23.46 15.90 -49.66
CA GLY A 325 24.77 16.09 -50.27
C GLY A 325 24.80 15.89 -51.78
N ALA A 326 24.04 14.94 -52.31
CA ALA A 326 23.88 14.77 -53.75
C ALA A 326 23.21 16.00 -54.39
N ARG A 327 22.22 16.61 -53.73
CA ARG A 327 21.57 17.84 -54.21
C ARG A 327 22.49 19.06 -54.14
N GLU A 328 23.32 19.17 -53.11
CA GLU A 328 24.30 20.24 -52.98
C GLU A 328 25.42 20.10 -54.02
N TYR A 329 25.95 18.89 -54.20
CA TYR A 329 26.91 18.59 -55.28
C TYR A 329 26.35 18.93 -56.67
N ALA A 330 25.09 18.58 -56.97
CA ALA A 330 24.46 18.94 -58.24
C ALA A 330 24.44 20.47 -58.48
N LYS A 331 24.27 21.28 -57.43
CA LYS A 331 24.34 22.75 -57.54
C LYS A 331 25.78 23.25 -57.75
N GLU A 332 26.76 22.60 -57.13
CA GLU A 332 28.19 22.93 -57.27
C GLU A 332 28.73 22.65 -58.68
N LEU A 333 28.10 21.76 -59.45
CA LEU A 333 28.47 21.51 -60.84
C LEU A 333 28.18 22.71 -61.76
N LYS A 334 27.21 23.58 -61.44
CA LYS A 334 26.84 24.73 -62.26
C LYS A 334 27.99 25.70 -62.57
N PRO A 335 28.72 26.24 -61.58
CA PRO A 335 29.85 27.12 -61.86
C PRO A 335 31.02 26.42 -62.59
N LEU A 336 31.12 25.09 -62.51
CA LEU A 336 32.19 24.31 -63.15
C LEU A 336 31.89 23.99 -64.62
N THR A 337 30.62 23.77 -64.94
CA THR A 337 30.17 23.25 -66.25
C THR A 337 29.36 24.26 -67.06
N GLY A 338 28.87 25.33 -66.42
CA GLY A 338 27.93 26.29 -67.01
C GLY A 338 26.49 25.81 -67.12
N GLN A 339 26.15 24.60 -66.63
CA GLN A 339 24.82 24.00 -66.78
C GLN A 339 24.14 23.71 -65.42
N ASP A 340 22.81 23.76 -65.39
CA ASP A 340 22.03 23.40 -64.21
C ASP A 340 21.86 21.88 -64.12
N TYR A 341 22.27 21.27 -63.01
CA TYR A 341 22.11 19.84 -62.75
C TYR A 341 21.09 19.56 -61.65
N SER A 342 20.39 18.43 -61.78
CA SER A 342 19.47 17.92 -60.76
C SER A 342 19.68 16.43 -60.49
N THR A 343 19.44 16.02 -59.24
CA THR A 343 19.47 14.61 -58.82
C THR A 343 18.20 13.90 -59.28
N GLY A 344 18.34 12.76 -59.95
CA GLY A 344 17.24 11.84 -60.24
C GLY A 344 16.95 10.89 -59.09
N GLU A 345 16.19 9.84 -59.38
CA GLU A 345 15.78 8.85 -58.38
C GLU A 345 16.94 7.91 -57.98
N TRP A 346 17.17 7.78 -56.68
CA TRP A 346 18.11 6.79 -56.14
C TRP A 346 17.57 5.38 -56.37
N LYS A 347 18.44 4.48 -56.82
CA LYS A 347 18.08 3.09 -57.11
C LYS A 347 19.16 2.12 -56.65
N VAL A 348 18.73 0.92 -56.25
CA VAL A 348 19.61 -0.22 -56.05
C VAL A 348 19.86 -0.85 -57.42
N ALA A 349 21.09 -0.77 -57.92
CA ALA A 349 21.49 -1.31 -59.21
C ALA A 349 21.73 -2.82 -59.14
N LYS A 350 22.23 -3.33 -58.00
CA LYS A 350 22.46 -4.75 -57.72
C LYS A 350 22.31 -5.01 -56.22
N HIS A 351 21.73 -6.15 -55.83
CA HIS A 351 21.65 -6.58 -54.43
C HIS A 351 21.87 -8.09 -54.33
N SER A 352 22.81 -8.53 -53.50
CA SER A 352 23.08 -9.94 -53.21
C SER A 352 23.59 -10.11 -51.78
N GLY A 353 22.81 -10.79 -50.93
CA GLY A 353 23.16 -10.98 -49.53
C GLY A 353 23.33 -9.64 -48.81
N SER A 354 24.47 -9.45 -48.15
CA SER A 354 24.80 -8.20 -47.47
C SER A 354 25.41 -7.12 -48.37
N LYS A 355 25.53 -7.35 -49.69
CA LYS A 355 26.17 -6.41 -50.62
C LYS A 355 25.18 -5.84 -51.61
N ALA A 356 25.19 -4.53 -51.75
CA ALA A 356 24.37 -3.84 -52.73
C ALA A 356 25.19 -2.78 -53.48
N GLN A 357 24.75 -2.40 -54.66
CA GLN A 357 25.28 -1.26 -55.40
C GLN A 357 24.16 -0.24 -55.57
N VAL A 358 24.41 1.00 -55.17
CA VAL A 358 23.40 2.06 -55.17
C VAL A 358 23.89 3.23 -56.00
N THR A 359 23.00 3.79 -56.82
CA THR A 359 23.32 4.86 -57.75
C THR A 359 22.29 5.98 -57.64
N VAL A 360 22.76 7.23 -57.69
CA VAL A 360 21.93 8.40 -57.97
C VAL A 360 22.39 9.06 -59.26
N PRO A 361 21.53 9.13 -60.29
CA PRO A 361 21.89 9.84 -61.51
C PRO A 361 21.82 11.36 -61.29
N ILE A 362 22.81 12.11 -61.75
CA ILE A 362 22.81 13.58 -61.72
C ILE A 362 22.91 14.06 -63.17
N ARG A 363 21.87 14.77 -63.63
CA ARG A 363 21.68 15.08 -65.05
C ARG A 363 21.50 16.58 -65.25
N ALA A 364 22.05 17.09 -66.35
CA ALA A 364 21.83 18.47 -66.75
C ALA A 364 20.36 18.64 -67.17
N GLY A 365 19.73 19.73 -66.74
CA GLY A 365 18.41 20.11 -67.20
C GLY A 365 18.43 20.38 -68.70
N THR A 366 17.47 19.83 -69.44
CA THR A 366 17.33 20.14 -70.86
C THR A 366 16.94 21.63 -70.98
N ALA A 367 17.83 22.44 -71.59
CA ALA A 367 17.46 23.78 -71.98
C ALA A 367 16.19 23.71 -72.85
N ALA A 368 15.13 24.42 -72.44
CA ALA A 368 13.92 24.53 -73.22
C ALA A 368 14.28 25.08 -74.61
N LYS A 369 14.05 24.27 -75.66
CA LYS A 369 14.29 24.65 -77.06
C LYS A 369 13.49 25.90 -77.42
N THR A 370 14.14 27.06 -77.53
CA THR A 370 13.68 28.14 -78.41
C THR A 370 14.32 27.96 -79.78
N THR A 371 13.49 27.67 -80.77
CA THR A 371 13.85 27.52 -82.18
C THR A 371 14.27 28.84 -82.81
N ARG A 372 15.47 28.90 -83.40
CA ARG A 372 15.69 29.24 -84.82
C ARG A 372 17.17 29.20 -85.18
N GLY A 373 17.42 28.66 -86.37
CA GLY A 373 18.71 28.12 -86.77
C GLY A 373 19.80 29.12 -87.13
N LYS A 374 21.03 28.62 -87.10
CA LYS A 374 22.03 28.84 -88.14
C LYS A 374 23.03 27.67 -88.15
N LYS A 375 23.30 27.15 -89.35
CA LYS A 375 24.24 26.07 -89.64
C LYS A 375 25.67 26.48 -89.28
N GLY A 376 26.41 25.55 -88.67
CA GLY A 376 27.87 25.55 -88.63
C GLY A 376 28.49 25.74 -87.26
N ALA A 377 28.47 24.70 -86.42
CA ALA A 377 29.38 24.51 -85.28
C ALA A 377 29.51 22.98 -85.02
N PRO A 378 30.64 22.48 -84.49
CA PRO A 378 30.80 21.06 -84.16
C PRO A 378 29.75 20.66 -83.11
N ALA A 379 29.34 19.40 -83.10
CA ALA A 379 28.43 18.88 -82.08
C ALA A 379 28.91 19.29 -80.68
N GLU A 380 28.09 20.03 -79.93
CA GLU A 380 28.30 20.24 -78.51
C GLU A 380 28.47 18.86 -77.86
N GLU A 381 29.60 18.64 -77.19
CA GLU A 381 29.78 17.50 -76.29
C GLU A 381 28.58 17.49 -75.34
N GLY A 382 27.73 16.46 -75.48
CA GLY A 382 26.58 16.30 -74.59
C GLY A 382 27.05 16.36 -73.14
N ALA A 383 26.31 17.12 -72.32
CA ALA A 383 26.62 17.31 -70.91
C ALA A 383 27.06 15.99 -70.25
N GLN A 384 28.25 15.98 -69.64
CA GLN A 384 28.79 14.78 -69.03
C GLN A 384 27.82 14.28 -67.95
N PRO A 385 27.41 12.99 -67.97
CA PRO A 385 26.57 12.42 -66.92
C PRO A 385 27.39 12.21 -65.65
N HIS A 386 26.82 12.62 -64.50
CA HIS A 386 27.46 12.52 -63.18
C HIS A 386 26.73 11.46 -62.33
N ASP A 387 26.68 10.21 -62.79
CA ASP A 387 26.01 9.13 -62.07
C ASP A 387 26.87 8.69 -60.88
N ALA A 388 26.56 9.16 -59.68
CA ALA A 388 27.31 8.80 -58.47
C ALA A 388 26.92 7.40 -57.98
N THR A 389 27.90 6.51 -57.81
CA THR A 389 27.70 5.11 -57.43
C THR A 389 28.51 4.70 -56.20
N TRP A 390 27.90 3.94 -55.30
CA TRP A 390 28.52 3.35 -54.13
C TRP A 390 28.29 1.85 -54.09
N ASP A 391 29.32 1.11 -53.66
CA ASP A 391 29.18 -0.26 -53.18
C ASP A 391 28.88 -0.20 -51.69
N VAL A 392 27.81 -0.88 -51.29
CA VAL A 392 27.23 -0.80 -49.95
C VAL A 392 27.29 -2.19 -49.31
N THR A 393 27.78 -2.24 -48.08
CA THR A 393 27.74 -3.45 -47.25
C THR A 393 26.81 -3.23 -46.06
N VAL A 394 25.80 -4.09 -45.93
CA VAL A 394 24.78 -4.07 -44.89
C VAL A 394 25.15 -5.07 -43.80
N GLY A 395 25.57 -4.56 -42.63
CA GLY A 395 25.78 -5.32 -41.39
C GLY A 395 25.10 -4.63 -40.20
N GLU A 396 25.62 -4.78 -38.98
CA GLU A 396 25.19 -3.97 -37.82
C GLU A 396 25.38 -2.46 -38.06
N THR A 397 26.31 -2.11 -38.96
CA THR A 397 26.52 -0.76 -39.48
C THR A 397 26.48 -0.77 -41.01
N LEU A 398 26.00 0.32 -41.61
CA LEU A 398 25.96 0.50 -43.06
C LEU A 398 27.29 1.10 -43.53
N ASN A 399 28.04 0.37 -44.37
CA ASN A 399 29.28 0.86 -44.94
C ASN A 399 29.10 1.19 -46.43
N LEU A 400 29.40 2.43 -46.83
CA LEU A 400 29.36 2.88 -48.22
C LEU A 400 30.76 3.19 -48.73
N GLN A 401 31.16 2.50 -49.79
CA GLN A 401 32.40 2.75 -50.51
C GLN A 401 32.09 3.39 -51.85
N ALA A 402 32.57 4.62 -52.07
CA ALA A 402 32.43 5.30 -53.36
C ALA A 402 33.19 4.53 -54.46
N THR A 403 32.53 4.27 -55.60
CA THR A 403 33.13 3.54 -56.73
C THR A 403 33.58 4.47 -57.85
N ASN A 404 33.20 5.75 -57.80
CA ASN A 404 33.58 6.78 -58.77
C ASN A 404 33.82 8.15 -58.12
N GLN A 405 34.32 9.09 -58.92
CA GLN A 405 34.73 10.41 -58.45
C GLN A 405 33.56 11.26 -57.95
N ASP A 406 32.39 11.18 -58.61
CA ASP A 406 31.19 11.91 -58.19
C ASP A 406 30.71 11.44 -56.80
N ALA A 407 30.67 10.12 -56.59
CA ALA A 407 30.36 9.54 -55.29
C ALA A 407 31.38 9.90 -54.21
N ALA A 408 32.67 9.96 -54.58
CA ALA A 408 33.75 10.37 -53.67
C ALA A 408 33.68 11.87 -53.31
N ASN A 409 33.19 12.72 -54.20
CA ASN A 409 33.00 14.15 -53.93
C ASN A 409 31.82 14.36 -52.97
N ILE A 410 30.68 13.71 -53.23
CA ILE A 410 29.50 13.75 -52.34
C ILE A 410 29.88 13.23 -50.94
N ALA A 411 30.59 12.11 -50.85
CA ALA A 411 30.95 11.50 -49.56
C ALA A 411 32.05 12.25 -48.78
N ARG A 412 32.83 13.12 -49.42
CA ARG A 412 33.85 13.95 -48.76
C ARG A 412 33.27 15.25 -48.24
N SER A 413 32.46 15.92 -49.05
CA SER A 413 32.02 17.29 -48.77
C SER A 413 30.67 17.36 -48.04
N HIS A 414 29.84 16.32 -48.15
CA HIS A 414 28.42 16.43 -47.79
C HIS A 414 27.83 15.18 -47.11
N ASP A 415 28.64 14.43 -46.36
CA ASP A 415 28.20 13.24 -45.59
C ASP A 415 27.63 13.66 -44.23
N SER A 416 26.30 13.57 -44.07
CA SER A 416 25.63 13.94 -42.81
C SER A 416 25.69 12.86 -41.72
N CYS A 417 26.29 11.70 -42.02
CA CYS A 417 26.43 10.59 -41.09
C CYS A 417 27.87 10.44 -40.54
N LYS A 418 28.80 11.34 -40.91
CA LYS A 418 30.17 11.47 -40.40
C LYS A 418 30.32 12.35 -39.15
N LYS A 419 29.24 12.70 -38.47
CA LYS A 419 29.27 13.43 -37.18
C LYS A 419 28.77 12.57 -36.04
#